data_AF-Q6DUU8-F1
#
_entry.id   AF-Q6DUU8-F1
#
_cell.length_a   1.000
_cell.length_b   1.000
_cell.length_c   1.000
_cell.angle_alpha   90.00
_cell.angle_beta   90.00
_cell.angle_gamma   90.00
#
_symmetry.space_group_name_H-M   'P 1'
#
loop_
_entity.id
_entity.type
_entity.pdbx_description
1 polymer ?
#
loop_
_entity_poly.entity_id
_entity_poly.type
_entity_poly.pdbx_seq_one_letter_code
_entity_poly.pdbx_strand_id
1 'polypeptide(L)'
;IPEDDPRNPATIADNVGDNVGDVAGMGADLFGSYVATVLAAMVLGNYVLRDILAANPSWTDAFGGIGPILLPMAIAGFGILFSIIGTLLVRIKDNDAREAQVQGALNVGNWVSIILVAISCFFLVQYMLPETMQMEFYGEGAKDISSMRVFYATLVGLFVGGVISSVTEYYTGLGKKPILAIVQKSSTGAGTNIIA
;
A
#
# COMPACT_ATOMS: atom_id res chain seq x y z
N ILE A 1 38.85 -2.03 9.98
CA ILE A 1 38.46 -0.63 9.70
C ILE A 1 36.97 -0.50 9.99
N PRO A 2 36.48 0.65 10.46
CA PRO A 2 35.05 0.90 10.61
C PRO A 2 34.28 0.73 9.28
N GLU A 3 32.96 0.52 9.39
CA GLU A 3 32.02 0.70 8.28
C GLU A 3 32.12 2.15 7.78
N ASP A 4 32.01 2.33 6.46
CA ASP A 4 32.18 3.63 5.79
C ASP A 4 33.51 4.37 6.01
N ASP A 5 34.59 3.63 6.27
CA ASP A 5 35.91 4.24 6.41
C ASP A 5 36.38 4.89 5.08
N PRO A 6 36.78 6.17 5.07
CA PRO A 6 37.22 6.87 3.86
C PRO A 6 38.47 6.27 3.20
N ARG A 7 39.18 5.37 3.89
CA ARG A 7 40.33 4.63 3.35
C ARG A 7 39.91 3.42 2.51
N ASN A 8 38.66 2.97 2.63
CA ASN A 8 38.12 1.90 1.81
C ASN A 8 37.62 2.48 0.47
N PRO A 9 38.22 2.13 -0.68
CA PRO A 9 37.82 2.70 -1.97
C PRO A 9 36.39 2.30 -2.41
N ALA A 10 35.77 1.32 -1.75
CA ALA A 10 34.42 0.87 -2.07
C ALA A 10 33.31 1.74 -1.44
N THR A 11 33.59 2.58 -0.45
CA THR A 11 32.56 3.34 0.28
C THR A 11 31.83 4.36 -0.60
N ILE A 12 32.52 4.95 -1.58
CA ILE A 12 31.88 5.80 -2.57
C ILE A 12 30.91 5.00 -3.44
N ALA A 13 31.29 3.78 -3.85
CA ALA A 13 30.42 2.94 -4.65
C ALA A 13 29.20 2.44 -3.85
N ASP A 14 29.37 2.17 -2.56
CA ASP A 14 28.31 1.75 -1.63
C ASP A 14 27.24 2.84 -1.49
N ASN A 15 27.66 4.06 -1.11
CA ASN A 15 26.76 5.21 -0.97
C ASN A 15 26.10 5.62 -2.29
N VAL A 16 26.79 5.46 -3.44
CA VAL A 16 26.16 5.64 -4.75
C VAL A 16 25.14 4.53 -5.02
N GLY A 17 25.47 3.29 -4.63
CA GLY A 17 24.59 2.13 -4.69
C GLY A 17 23.27 2.35 -3.96
N ASP A 18 23.28 2.89 -2.74
CA ASP A 18 22.07 3.19 -1.97
C ASP A 18 21.14 4.16 -2.72
N ASN A 19 21.70 5.18 -3.37
CA ASN A 19 20.90 6.13 -4.13
C ASN A 19 20.37 5.55 -5.45
N VAL A 20 21.17 4.75 -6.14
CA VAL A 20 20.82 4.20 -7.46
C VAL A 20 19.89 2.99 -7.34
N GLY A 21 20.15 2.10 -6.38
CA GLY A 21 19.36 0.91 -6.11
C GLY A 21 18.17 1.22 -5.21
N ASP A 22 18.44 1.57 -3.97
CA ASP A 22 17.42 1.60 -2.92
C ASP A 22 16.46 2.78 -3.07
N VAL A 23 16.92 3.92 -3.62
CA VAL A 23 16.04 5.07 -3.88
C VAL A 23 15.45 5.03 -5.28
N ALA A 24 16.27 5.08 -6.33
CA ALA A 24 15.76 5.17 -7.69
C ALA A 24 15.08 3.87 -8.16
N GLY A 25 15.64 2.71 -7.82
CA GLY A 25 15.07 1.41 -8.15
C GLY A 25 13.74 1.17 -7.42
N MET A 26 13.70 1.36 -6.10
CA MET A 26 12.45 1.21 -5.32
C MET A 26 11.37 2.17 -5.79
N GLY A 27 11.72 3.42 -6.12
CA GLY A 27 10.78 4.40 -6.63
C GLY A 27 10.14 3.98 -7.96
N ALA A 28 10.94 3.45 -8.89
CA ALA A 28 10.44 2.94 -10.16
C ALA A 28 9.58 1.68 -10.01
N ASP A 29 9.96 0.76 -9.11
CA ASP A 29 9.21 -0.46 -8.84
C ASP A 29 7.83 -0.17 -8.23
N LEU A 30 7.78 0.71 -7.22
CA LEU A 30 6.53 1.16 -6.60
C LEU A 30 5.64 1.90 -7.59
N PHE A 31 6.21 2.78 -8.43
CA PHE A 31 5.45 3.47 -9.47
C PHE A 31 4.84 2.49 -10.47
N GLY A 32 5.63 1.53 -10.97
CA GLY A 32 5.17 0.53 -11.92
C GLY A 32 4.03 -0.33 -11.35
N SER A 33 4.21 -0.83 -10.13
CA SER A 33 3.20 -1.63 -9.43
C SER A 33 1.92 -0.83 -9.12
N TYR A 34 2.06 0.44 -8.70
CA TYR A 34 0.93 1.31 -8.39
C TYR A 34 0.11 1.66 -9.64
N VAL A 35 0.77 2.08 -10.72
CA VAL A 35 0.08 2.41 -11.98
C VAL A 35 -0.59 1.17 -12.58
N ALA A 36 0.10 0.02 -12.57
CA ALA A 36 -0.47 -1.22 -13.11
C ALA A 36 -1.74 -1.66 -12.37
N THR A 37 -1.76 -1.58 -11.03
CA THR A 37 -2.94 -1.96 -10.24
C THR A 37 -4.10 -0.99 -10.42
N VAL A 38 -3.84 0.32 -10.49
CA VAL A 38 -4.87 1.33 -10.78
C VAL A 38 -5.47 1.10 -12.18
N LEU A 39 -4.63 0.90 -13.20
CA LEU A 39 -5.10 0.63 -14.57
C LEU A 39 -5.90 -0.66 -14.67
N ALA A 40 -5.47 -1.73 -14.00
CA ALA A 40 -6.23 -2.99 -13.95
C ALA A 40 -7.63 -2.78 -13.34
N ALA A 41 -7.73 -2.01 -12.26
CA ALA A 41 -9.01 -1.66 -11.66
C ALA A 41 -9.88 -0.78 -12.58
N MET A 42 -9.29 0.15 -13.34
CA MET A 42 -10.01 0.96 -14.33
C MET A 42 -10.58 0.12 -15.46
N VAL A 43 -9.81 -0.86 -15.96
CA VAL A 43 -10.29 -1.81 -16.98
C VAL A 43 -11.46 -2.62 -16.44
N LEU A 44 -11.37 -3.11 -15.19
CA LEU A 44 -12.48 -3.80 -14.55
C LEU A 44 -13.71 -2.89 -14.40
N GLY A 45 -13.50 -1.64 -13.97
CA GLY A 45 -14.57 -0.63 -13.88
C GLY A 45 -15.28 -0.40 -15.21
N ASN A 46 -14.56 -0.44 -16.34
CA ASN A 46 -15.17 -0.35 -17.67
C ASN A 46 -16.04 -1.57 -18.01
N TYR A 47 -15.65 -2.78 -17.59
CA TYR A 47 -16.52 -3.95 -17.73
C TYR A 47 -17.78 -3.83 -16.88
N VAL A 48 -17.64 -3.42 -15.61
CA VAL A 48 -18.79 -3.18 -14.72
C VAL A 48 -19.75 -2.15 -15.33
N LEU A 49 -19.21 -1.06 -15.88
CA LEU A 49 -20.00 -0.03 -16.54
C LEU A 49 -20.80 -0.59 -17.73
N ARG A 50 -20.18 -1.42 -18.56
CA ARG A 50 -20.86 -2.04 -19.71
C ARG A 50 -22.03 -2.91 -19.27
N ASP A 51 -21.87 -3.67 -18.19
CA ASP A 51 -22.92 -4.54 -17.65
C ASP A 51 -24.08 -3.71 -17.06
N ILE A 52 -23.76 -2.64 -16.32
CA ILE A 52 -24.76 -1.69 -15.80
C ILE A 52 -25.56 -1.08 -16.95
N LEU A 53 -24.90 -0.60 -18.01
CA LEU A 53 -25.56 0.00 -19.17
C LEU A 53 -26.36 -1.01 -20.00
N ALA A 54 -25.94 -2.27 -20.03
CA ALA A 54 -26.70 -3.33 -20.68
C ALA A 54 -28.02 -3.62 -19.94
N ALA A 55 -28.01 -3.60 -18.60
CA ALA A 55 -29.20 -3.77 -17.78
C ALA A 55 -30.07 -2.49 -17.71
N ASN A 56 -29.45 -1.31 -17.68
CA ASN A 56 -30.11 -0.02 -17.62
C ASN A 56 -29.41 1.03 -18.51
N PRO A 57 -29.83 1.16 -19.79
CA PRO A 57 -29.21 2.07 -20.75
C PRO A 57 -29.33 3.56 -20.41
N SER A 58 -30.23 3.92 -19.49
CA SER A 58 -30.43 5.29 -19.02
C SER A 58 -29.68 5.58 -17.71
N TRP A 59 -28.87 4.65 -17.23
CA TRP A 59 -28.06 4.89 -16.04
C TRP A 59 -27.05 6.00 -16.32
N THR A 60 -27.05 7.00 -15.44
CA THR A 60 -26.13 8.12 -15.47
C THR A 60 -25.80 8.48 -14.03
N ASP A 61 -24.53 8.81 -13.78
CA ASP A 61 -24.05 9.32 -12.50
C ASP A 61 -23.68 10.81 -12.62
N ALA A 62 -23.21 11.41 -11.53
CA ALA A 62 -22.72 12.79 -11.52
C ALA A 62 -21.45 13.01 -12.38
N PHE A 63 -20.88 11.95 -12.95
CA PHE A 63 -19.62 11.92 -13.69
C PHE A 63 -19.81 11.58 -15.17
N GLY A 64 -21.04 11.51 -15.68
CA GLY A 64 -21.32 11.19 -17.08
C GLY A 64 -21.27 9.70 -17.41
N GLY A 65 -21.52 8.85 -16.42
CA GLY A 65 -21.56 7.39 -16.52
C GLY A 65 -20.19 6.73 -16.38
N ILE A 66 -19.13 7.44 -16.00
CA ILE A 66 -17.78 6.85 -15.89
C ILE A 66 -17.30 6.67 -14.45
N GLY A 67 -18.18 6.83 -13.45
CA GLY A 67 -17.88 6.66 -12.03
C GLY A 67 -17.12 5.36 -11.69
N PRO A 68 -17.52 4.18 -12.20
CA PRO A 68 -16.80 2.93 -11.96
C PRO A 68 -15.34 2.92 -12.46
N ILE A 69 -15.06 3.64 -13.55
CA ILE A 69 -13.71 3.77 -14.12
C ILE A 69 -12.88 4.79 -13.33
N LEU A 70 -13.51 5.88 -12.88
CA LEU A 70 -12.84 6.94 -12.14
C LEU A 70 -12.58 6.61 -10.66
N LEU A 71 -13.37 5.71 -10.07
CA LEU A 71 -13.28 5.32 -8.66
C LEU A 71 -11.85 4.95 -8.20
N PRO A 72 -11.11 4.04 -8.87
CA PRO A 72 -9.74 3.72 -8.46
C PRO A 72 -8.79 4.92 -8.53
N MET A 73 -8.97 5.83 -9.50
CA MET A 73 -8.18 7.06 -9.58
C MET A 73 -8.53 8.04 -8.46
N ALA A 74 -9.82 8.15 -8.09
CA ALA A 74 -10.25 8.99 -6.98
C ALA A 74 -9.66 8.47 -5.66
N ILE A 75 -9.75 7.16 -5.40
CA ILE A 75 -9.14 6.53 -4.21
C ILE A 75 -7.63 6.80 -4.18
N ALA A 76 -6.94 6.63 -5.31
CA ALA A 76 -5.52 6.93 -5.44
C ALA A 76 -5.20 8.41 -5.11
N GLY A 77 -5.98 9.35 -5.64
CA GLY A 77 -5.81 10.78 -5.40
C GLY A 77 -6.02 11.17 -3.93
N PHE A 78 -7.09 10.67 -3.31
CA PHE A 78 -7.32 10.86 -1.89
C PHE A 78 -6.25 10.19 -1.03
N GLY A 79 -5.74 9.03 -1.44
CA GLY A 79 -4.61 8.34 -0.80
C GLY A 79 -3.33 9.19 -0.74
N ILE A 80 -3.05 9.97 -1.78
CA ILE A 80 -1.93 10.93 -1.77
C ILE A 80 -2.19 12.03 -0.73
N LEU A 81 -3.40 12.61 -0.71
CA LEU A 81 -3.75 13.65 0.27
C LEU A 81 -3.63 13.14 1.71
N PHE A 82 -4.09 11.94 2.01
CA PHE A 82 -3.98 11.35 3.34
C PHE A 82 -2.57 10.89 3.69
N SER A 83 -1.75 10.52 2.70
CA SER A 83 -0.32 10.29 2.90
C SER A 83 0.36 11.59 3.34
N ILE A 84 0.06 12.72 2.69
CA ILE A 84 0.58 14.04 3.09
C ILE A 84 0.14 14.40 4.51
N ILE A 85 -1.13 14.17 4.86
CA ILE A 85 -1.60 14.42 6.24
C ILE A 85 -0.89 13.49 7.24
N GLY A 86 -0.70 12.22 6.88
CA GLY A 86 0.00 11.24 7.71
C GLY A 86 1.46 11.64 7.97
N THR A 87 2.19 12.12 6.96
CA THR A 87 3.58 12.57 7.13
C THR A 87 3.69 13.77 8.05
N LEU A 88 2.73 14.70 8.02
CA LEU A 88 2.70 15.86 8.94
C LEU A 88 2.48 15.45 10.41
N LEU A 89 1.93 14.27 10.67
CA LEU A 89 1.74 13.73 12.02
C LEU A 89 2.96 12.97 12.54
N VAL A 90 3.90 12.58 11.66
CA VAL A 90 5.16 11.96 12.06
C VAL A 90 6.04 13.01 12.71
N ARG A 91 6.11 12.99 14.06
CA ARG A 91 6.93 13.92 14.82
C ARG A 91 7.77 13.19 15.86
N ILE A 92 9.08 13.30 15.72
CA ILE A 92 10.05 12.85 16.72
C ILE A 92 10.30 14.01 17.68
N LYS A 93 10.08 13.78 18.98
CA LYS A 93 10.15 14.85 20.00
C LYS A 93 11.55 15.05 20.60
N ASP A 94 12.38 14.00 20.59
CA ASP A 94 13.69 14.00 21.22
C ASP A 94 14.78 13.71 20.19
N ASN A 95 15.89 14.47 20.22
CA ASN A 95 17.04 14.22 19.34
C ASN A 95 17.85 12.97 19.73
N ASP A 96 17.63 12.43 20.94
CA ASP A 96 18.17 11.15 21.41
C ASP A 96 17.24 9.96 21.09
N ALA A 97 16.25 10.17 20.22
CA ALA A 97 15.30 9.13 19.86
C ALA A 97 16.02 7.92 19.26
N ARG A 98 15.81 6.75 19.89
CA ARG A 98 16.31 5.46 19.41
C ARG A 98 15.41 4.93 18.30
N GLU A 99 15.93 3.99 17.53
CA GLU A 99 15.26 3.38 16.36
C GLU A 99 13.81 2.96 16.63
N ALA A 100 13.52 2.36 17.79
CA ALA A 100 12.16 1.97 18.16
C ALA A 100 11.18 3.15 18.27
N GLN A 101 11.65 4.32 18.71
CA GLN A 101 10.83 5.54 18.84
C GLN A 101 10.59 6.17 17.47
N VAL A 102 11.58 6.12 16.58
CA VAL A 102 11.46 6.58 15.18
C VAL A 102 10.47 5.69 14.42
N GLN A 103 10.62 4.37 14.55
CA GLN A 103 9.74 3.38 13.92
C GLN A 103 8.29 3.51 14.43
N GLY A 104 8.10 3.73 15.74
CA GLY A 104 6.79 4.01 16.32
C GLY A 104 6.14 5.27 15.72
N ALA A 105 6.90 6.36 15.55
CA ALA A 105 6.39 7.59 14.94
C ALA A 105 5.97 7.39 13.48
N LEU A 106 6.76 6.65 12.69
CA LEU A 106 6.44 6.30 11.31
C LEU A 106 5.18 5.44 11.21
N ASN A 107 5.04 4.46 12.11
CA ASN A 107 3.86 3.60 12.19
C ASN A 107 2.58 4.40 12.47
N VAL A 108 2.64 5.40 13.36
CA VAL A 108 1.48 6.27 13.62
C VAL A 108 1.03 6.97 12.34
N GLY A 109 1.97 7.54 11.56
CA GLY A 109 1.66 8.15 10.27
C GLY A 109 0.98 7.16 9.30
N ASN A 110 1.54 5.96 9.17
CA ASN A 110 0.99 4.90 8.31
C ASN A 110 -0.43 4.49 8.71
N TRP A 111 -0.66 4.19 10.00
CA TRP A 111 -1.98 3.79 10.49
C TRP A 111 -3.04 4.88 10.31
N VAL A 112 -2.67 6.16 10.51
CA VAL A 112 -3.59 7.27 10.28
C VAL A 112 -3.96 7.37 8.80
N SER A 113 -2.99 7.28 7.89
CA SER A 113 -3.27 7.30 6.44
C SER A 113 -4.16 6.13 6.01
N ILE A 114 -3.90 4.92 6.53
CA ILE A 114 -4.73 3.71 6.28
C ILE A 114 -6.18 3.96 6.71
N ILE A 115 -6.41 4.47 7.93
CA ILE A 115 -7.76 4.71 8.45
C ILE A 115 -8.49 5.78 7.63
N LEU A 116 -7.81 6.87 7.27
CA LEU A 116 -8.39 7.93 6.47
C LEU A 116 -8.79 7.44 5.07
N VAL A 117 -7.96 6.61 4.44
CA VAL A 117 -8.28 5.97 3.14
C VAL A 117 -9.49 5.04 3.27
N ALA A 118 -9.59 4.26 4.34
CA ALA A 118 -10.75 3.39 4.58
C ALA A 118 -12.05 4.20 4.64
N ILE A 119 -12.03 5.30 5.41
CA ILE A 119 -13.19 6.19 5.56
C ILE A 119 -13.54 6.86 4.23
N SER A 120 -12.55 7.39 3.50
CA SER A 120 -12.82 8.01 2.20
C SER A 120 -13.36 7.01 1.19
N CYS A 121 -12.87 5.77 1.22
CA CYS A 121 -13.31 4.74 0.29
C CYS A 121 -14.80 4.43 0.46
N PHE A 122 -15.30 4.42 1.70
CA PHE A 122 -16.74 4.27 1.97
C PHE A 122 -17.57 5.36 1.28
N PHE A 123 -17.19 6.62 1.47
CA PHE A 123 -17.90 7.75 0.86
C PHE A 123 -17.77 7.78 -0.67
N LEU A 124 -16.58 7.47 -1.21
CA LEU A 124 -16.36 7.42 -2.65
C LEU A 124 -17.16 6.30 -3.32
N VAL A 125 -17.23 5.12 -2.71
CA VAL A 125 -18.04 4.00 -3.23
C VAL A 125 -19.52 4.38 -3.24
N GLN A 126 -20.03 5.00 -2.16
CA GLN A 126 -21.43 5.42 -2.10
C GLN A 126 -21.77 6.56 -3.07
N TYR A 127 -20.82 7.47 -3.33
CA TYR A 127 -21.04 8.62 -4.21
C TYR A 127 -20.86 8.29 -5.69
N MET A 128 -19.94 7.39 -6.03
CA MET A 128 -19.54 7.12 -7.43
C MET A 128 -20.15 5.85 -8.02
N LEU A 129 -20.68 4.94 -7.20
CA LEU A 129 -21.32 3.70 -7.67
C LEU A 129 -22.81 3.68 -7.30
N PRO A 130 -23.67 3.07 -8.13
CA PRO A 130 -25.07 2.87 -7.77
C PRO A 130 -25.20 1.83 -6.65
N GLU A 131 -26.28 1.90 -5.86
CA GLU A 131 -26.50 0.99 -4.71
C GLU A 131 -26.49 -0.50 -5.11
N THR A 132 -27.02 -0.79 -6.29
CA THR A 132 -27.03 -2.12 -6.91
C THR A 132 -26.50 -2.02 -8.34
N MET A 133 -25.62 -2.95 -8.69
CA MET A 133 -25.00 -3.10 -10.01
C MET A 133 -25.33 -4.50 -10.52
N GLN A 134 -25.83 -4.60 -11.75
CA GLN A 134 -25.88 -5.89 -12.43
C GLN A 134 -24.49 -6.18 -13.00
N MET A 135 -23.92 -7.31 -12.62
CA MET A 135 -22.62 -7.77 -13.12
C MET A 135 -22.77 -9.16 -13.70
N GLU A 136 -22.23 -9.38 -14.90
CA GLU A 136 -22.22 -10.69 -15.52
C GLU A 136 -20.99 -11.47 -15.07
N PHE A 137 -21.24 -12.62 -14.43
CA PHE A 137 -20.17 -13.52 -14.01
C PHE A 137 -20.02 -14.65 -15.03
N TYR A 138 -18.78 -14.90 -15.45
CA TYR A 138 -18.47 -15.95 -16.41
C TYR A 138 -18.94 -17.32 -15.89
N GLY A 139 -19.96 -17.89 -16.53
CA GLY A 139 -20.55 -19.18 -16.16
C GLY A 139 -21.66 -19.13 -15.09
N GLU A 140 -21.93 -17.97 -14.47
CA GLU A 140 -22.96 -17.81 -13.43
C GLU A 140 -24.08 -16.80 -13.79
N GLY A 141 -23.96 -16.13 -14.94
CA GLY A 141 -24.94 -15.17 -15.46
C GLY A 141 -24.92 -13.82 -14.75
N ALA A 142 -25.88 -12.96 -15.10
CA ALA A 142 -26.05 -11.64 -14.49
C ALA A 142 -26.55 -11.78 -13.04
N LYS A 143 -25.84 -11.15 -12.10
CA LYS A 143 -26.21 -11.10 -10.68
C LYS A 143 -26.23 -9.67 -10.18
N ASP A 144 -27.18 -9.40 -9.28
CA ASP A 144 -27.25 -8.13 -8.56
C ASP A 144 -26.19 -8.10 -7.45
N ILE A 145 -25.25 -7.17 -7.60
CA ILE A 145 -24.14 -6.93 -6.69
C ILE A 145 -24.30 -5.55 -6.08
N SER A 146 -24.33 -5.47 -4.75
CA SER A 146 -24.30 -4.18 -4.08
C SER A 146 -22.91 -3.55 -4.20
N SER A 147 -22.85 -2.23 -4.39
CA SER A 147 -21.61 -1.45 -4.37
C SER A 147 -20.82 -1.62 -3.07
N MET A 148 -21.47 -1.98 -1.97
CA MET A 148 -20.81 -2.31 -0.71
C MET A 148 -19.85 -3.50 -0.82
N ARG A 149 -20.02 -4.42 -1.78
CA ARG A 149 -19.05 -5.49 -2.02
C ARG A 149 -17.72 -4.95 -2.55
N VAL A 150 -17.74 -3.87 -3.32
CA VAL A 150 -16.52 -3.18 -3.77
C VAL A 150 -15.80 -2.56 -2.59
N PHE A 151 -16.53 -1.93 -1.66
CA PHE A 151 -15.97 -1.42 -0.41
C PHE A 151 -15.37 -2.53 0.47
N TYR A 152 -16.04 -3.67 0.61
CA TYR A 152 -15.46 -4.78 1.36
C TYR A 152 -14.22 -5.36 0.69
N ALA A 153 -14.18 -5.41 -0.65
CA ALA A 153 -12.99 -5.84 -1.38
C ALA A 153 -11.81 -4.90 -1.16
N THR A 154 -12.02 -3.59 -1.16
CA THR A 154 -10.95 -2.60 -0.85
C THR A 154 -10.51 -2.67 0.60
N LEU A 155 -11.43 -2.88 1.55
CA LEU A 155 -11.10 -3.10 2.97
C LEU A 155 -10.25 -4.35 3.18
N VAL A 156 -10.55 -5.45 2.49
CA VAL A 156 -9.73 -6.67 2.56
C VAL A 156 -8.32 -6.38 2.06
N GLY A 157 -8.17 -5.68 0.93
CA GLY A 157 -6.87 -5.27 0.41
C GLY A 157 -6.09 -4.41 1.41
N LEU A 158 -6.76 -3.43 2.02
CA LEU A 158 -6.17 -2.56 3.03
C LEU A 158 -5.73 -3.32 4.29
N PHE A 159 -6.57 -4.24 4.76
CA PHE A 159 -6.26 -5.09 5.91
C PHE A 159 -5.06 -5.99 5.62
N VAL A 160 -5.03 -6.65 4.46
CA VAL A 160 -3.90 -7.49 4.05
C VAL A 160 -2.62 -6.67 3.96
N GLY A 161 -2.67 -5.46 3.40
CA GLY A 161 -1.52 -4.54 3.37
C GLY A 161 -1.00 -4.20 4.76
N GLY A 162 -1.90 -3.87 5.70
CA GLY A 162 -1.53 -3.61 7.10
C GLY A 162 -0.95 -4.83 7.84
N VAL A 163 -1.48 -6.02 7.56
CA VAL A 163 -0.96 -7.28 8.11
C VAL A 163 0.43 -7.57 7.57
N ILE A 164 0.66 -7.44 6.25
CA ILE A 164 1.98 -7.62 5.64
C ILE A 164 2.98 -6.65 6.27
N SER A 165 2.63 -5.36 6.40
CA SER A 165 3.47 -4.36 7.05
C SER A 165 3.85 -4.76 8.49
N SER A 166 2.86 -5.19 9.30
CA SER A 166 3.08 -5.57 10.70
C SER A 166 3.92 -6.85 10.84
N VAL A 167 3.70 -7.83 9.95
CA VAL A 167 4.46 -9.09 9.93
C VAL A 167 5.90 -8.82 9.50
N THR A 168 6.12 -8.04 8.44
CA THR A 168 7.46 -7.64 8.01
C THR A 168 8.21 -6.95 9.15
N GLU A 169 7.57 -6.02 9.85
CA GLU A 169 8.15 -5.34 11.01
C GLU A 169 8.57 -6.30 12.13
N TYR A 170 7.79 -7.35 12.38
CA TYR A 170 8.13 -8.35 13.39
C TYR A 170 9.37 -9.18 13.03
N TYR A 171 9.56 -9.48 11.75
CA TYR A 171 10.69 -10.28 11.26
C TYR A 171 11.93 -9.45 10.96
N THR A 172 11.82 -8.15 10.68
CA THR A 172 12.97 -7.27 10.36
C THR A 172 13.33 -6.28 11.47
N GLY A 173 12.44 -6.04 12.44
CA GLY A 173 12.65 -5.06 13.50
C GLY A 173 13.72 -5.46 14.51
N LEU A 174 14.56 -4.50 14.89
CA LEU A 174 15.58 -4.67 15.92
C LEU A 174 14.95 -4.93 17.29
N GLY A 175 15.56 -5.85 18.06
CA GLY A 175 15.04 -6.26 19.37
C GLY A 175 13.83 -7.20 19.33
N LYS A 176 13.39 -7.67 18.15
CA LYS A 176 12.35 -8.71 18.02
C LYS A 176 12.97 -10.10 18.15
N LYS A 177 12.15 -11.09 18.55
CA LYS A 177 12.60 -12.48 18.77
C LYS A 177 13.32 -13.08 17.55
N PRO A 178 12.83 -12.93 16.29
CA PRO A 178 13.51 -13.51 15.13
C PRO A 178 14.91 -12.94 14.95
N ILE A 179 15.06 -11.61 14.97
CA ILE A 179 16.35 -10.94 14.83
C ILE A 179 17.30 -11.28 15.99
N LEU A 180 16.82 -11.30 17.23
CA LEU A 180 17.64 -11.68 18.38
C LEU A 180 18.16 -13.13 18.30
N ALA A 181 17.37 -14.04 17.72
CA ALA A 181 17.82 -15.41 17.47
C ALA A 181 18.97 -15.44 16.44
N ILE A 182 18.87 -14.68 15.35
CA ILE A 182 19.93 -14.55 14.33
C ILE A 182 21.21 -13.96 14.96
N VAL A 183 21.07 -12.91 15.78
CA VAL A 183 22.20 -12.31 16.52
C VAL A 183 22.87 -13.33 17.44
N GLN A 184 22.09 -14.14 18.16
CA GLN A 184 22.63 -15.19 19.01
C GLN A 184 23.35 -16.27 18.19
N LYS A 185 22.82 -16.67 17.03
CA LYS A 185 23.45 -17.64 16.11
C LYS A 185 24.68 -17.09 15.39
N SER A 186 24.83 -15.77 15.30
CA SER A 186 26.06 -15.14 14.83
C SER A 186 27.26 -15.45 15.74
N SER A 187 27.03 -15.70 17.04
CA SER A 187 28.10 -16.08 17.98
C SER A 187 28.71 -17.47 17.69
N THR A 188 27.99 -18.35 17.00
CA THR A 188 28.46 -19.71 16.66
C THR A 188 29.09 -19.81 15.26
N GLY A 189 29.23 -18.69 14.55
CA GLY A 189 29.89 -18.58 13.26
C GLY A 189 28.97 -18.18 12.10
N ALA A 190 29.57 -17.83 10.95
CA ALA A 190 28.85 -17.34 9.78
C ALA A 190 27.88 -18.38 9.19
N GLY A 191 28.24 -19.68 9.22
CA GLY A 191 27.39 -20.74 8.70
C GLY A 191 26.06 -20.86 9.46
N THR A 192 26.08 -20.76 10.79
CA THR A 192 24.87 -20.76 11.59
C THR A 192 24.06 -19.48 11.48
N ASN A 193 24.70 -18.36 11.13
CA ASN A 193 24.02 -17.09 10.86
C ASN A 193 23.21 -17.13 9.56
N ILE A 194 23.79 -17.70 8.48
CA ILE A 194 23.11 -17.81 7.18
C ILE A 194 21.94 -18.80 7.21
N ILE A 195 22.01 -19.82 8.09
CA ILE A 195 20.94 -20.82 8.25
C ILE A 195 19.77 -20.28 9.09
N ALA A 196 20.04 -19.36 10.01
CA ALA A 196 19.07 -18.84 10.98
C ALA A 196 18.14 -17.79 10.35
#